data_AF-A0A838F0M9-F1
#
_entry.id   AF-A0A838F0M9-F1
#
_cell.length_a   1.000
_cell.length_b   1.000
_cell.length_c   1.000
_cell.angle_alpha   90.00
_cell.angle_beta   90.00
_cell.angle_gamma   90.00
#
_symmetry.space_group_name_H-M   'P 1'
#
loop_
_entity.id
_entity.type
_entity.pdbx_description
1 polymer ?
#
loop_
_entity_poly.entity_id
_entity_poly.type
_entity_poly.pdbx_seq_one_letter_code
_entity_poly.pdbx_strand_id
1 'polypeptide(L)'
;MDKKEEFKRVKTFMSSMDWFNLTIQQKESFLQDKRLTQGEKTILECSTLLRECKFSEIIKQLEDLKTHNILVESQRYLVLGTAYNSSAMFEEAESCIKRAIEILKQHDLPKYEFNGLLQLFFVHLNLKIRSELPSILDRMQEILTDNLKDKISYLRCRFNYHVLNEDYGIAKSHLKMLEGYRDKMHPSQETSHLVDKFIYFLKLDQFKSCEQTLNELKGLRKYRISVNYFFMQSLLAHYMHKKPIYLYDKDFKDYPCLHAQLKVIQMLESGNISEAKKFWEKLGNISPTVYCEFMDYQGDKCLFSICLGLYQHKQQGNDISDILSNNLQEREKEFLLMLSLSPTPVMKEEIHLKIWGRPIEGKEDLNKIIMLVGRLKKKTGVEIKSIKGCYTLVLKPEKNKKVS
;
A
#
# COMPACT_ATOMS: atom_id res chain seq x y z
N MET A 1 40.78 12.69 -22.53
CA MET A 1 40.98 12.24 -21.14
C MET A 1 41.58 10.84 -21.21
N ASP A 2 42.64 10.56 -20.46
CA ASP A 2 43.24 9.22 -20.43
C ASP A 2 42.20 8.22 -19.86
N LYS A 3 42.02 7.06 -20.50
CA LYS A 3 41.12 5.99 -20.04
C LYS A 3 41.39 5.60 -18.58
N LYS A 4 42.65 5.70 -18.12
CA LYS A 4 43.02 5.45 -16.71
C LYS A 4 42.46 6.52 -15.77
N GLU A 5 42.47 7.77 -16.19
CA GLU A 5 41.95 8.89 -15.41
C GLU A 5 40.42 8.85 -15.31
N GLU A 6 39.76 8.49 -16.42
CA GLU A 6 38.31 8.25 -16.45
C GLU A 6 37.91 7.11 -15.50
N PHE A 7 38.61 5.99 -15.55
CA PHE A 7 38.35 4.85 -14.66
C PHE A 7 38.54 5.22 -13.17
N LYS A 8 39.59 5.97 -12.83
CA LYS A 8 39.82 6.45 -11.46
C LYS A 8 38.71 7.38 -10.97
N ARG A 9 38.20 8.23 -11.86
CA ARG A 9 37.08 9.13 -11.55
C ARG A 9 35.78 8.36 -11.32
N VAL A 10 35.42 7.42 -12.20
CA VAL A 10 34.22 6.58 -12.02
C VAL A 10 34.31 5.80 -10.70
N LYS A 11 35.47 5.21 -10.41
CA LYS A 11 35.68 4.51 -9.13
C LYS A 11 35.46 5.43 -7.93
N THR A 12 35.89 6.69 -8.02
CA THR A 12 35.66 7.70 -6.98
C THR A 12 34.16 7.98 -6.82
N PHE A 13 33.44 8.23 -7.92
CA PHE A 13 31.99 8.45 -7.90
C PHE A 13 31.21 7.26 -7.32
N MET A 14 31.48 6.03 -7.77
CA MET A 14 30.80 4.84 -7.29
C MET A 14 31.07 4.57 -5.81
N SER A 15 32.31 4.82 -5.36
CA SER A 15 32.66 4.76 -3.93
C SER A 15 31.90 5.82 -3.13
N SER A 16 31.79 7.05 -3.66
CA SER A 16 31.00 8.12 -3.03
C SER A 16 29.53 7.74 -2.90
N MET A 17 28.93 7.12 -3.94
CA MET A 17 27.55 6.59 -3.89
C MET A 17 27.38 5.53 -2.80
N ASP A 18 28.32 4.60 -2.69
CA ASP A 18 28.31 3.56 -1.65
C ASP A 18 28.39 4.16 -0.24
N TRP A 19 29.28 5.12 -0.03
CA TRP A 19 29.44 5.82 1.25
C TRP A 19 28.23 6.67 1.61
N PHE A 20 27.67 7.40 0.63
CA PHE A 20 26.44 8.17 0.80
C PHE A 20 25.28 7.30 1.29
N ASN A 21 25.22 6.08 0.77
CA ASN A 21 24.21 5.12 1.16
C ASN A 21 24.31 4.71 2.64
N LEU A 22 25.52 4.76 3.22
CA LEU A 22 25.79 4.39 4.61
C LEU A 22 25.68 5.55 5.59
N THR A 23 26.20 6.74 5.25
CA THR A 23 26.31 7.87 6.21
C THR A 23 26.00 9.23 5.58
N ILE A 24 24.89 9.85 5.98
CA ILE A 24 24.49 11.21 5.52
C ILE A 24 25.48 12.28 5.97
N GLN A 25 26.13 12.08 7.12
CA GLN A 25 27.01 13.08 7.74
C GLN A 25 28.20 13.48 6.86
N GLN A 26 28.58 12.65 5.89
CA GLN A 26 29.69 12.96 4.98
C GLN A 26 29.24 13.64 3.68
N LYS A 27 27.93 13.92 3.50
CA LYS A 27 27.37 14.54 2.29
C LYS A 27 28.18 15.74 1.80
N GLU A 28 28.46 16.69 2.69
CA GLU A 28 29.16 17.94 2.31
C GLU A 28 30.57 17.68 1.78
N SER A 29 31.31 16.75 2.38
CA SER A 29 32.68 16.41 1.96
C SER A 29 32.73 15.89 0.53
N PHE A 30 31.76 15.05 0.12
CA PHE A 30 31.68 14.52 -1.24
C PHE A 30 31.22 15.59 -2.25
N LEU A 31 30.29 16.47 -1.87
CA LEU A 31 29.87 17.57 -2.74
C LEU A 31 30.97 18.61 -2.96
N GLN A 32 31.90 18.73 -2.01
CA GLN A 32 33.09 19.57 -2.14
C GLN A 32 34.26 18.90 -2.87
N ASP A 33 34.18 17.59 -3.17
CA ASP A 33 35.25 16.89 -3.87
C ASP A 33 35.44 17.43 -5.30
N LYS A 34 36.63 17.95 -5.58
CA LYS A 34 36.98 18.55 -6.89
C LYS A 34 37.15 17.51 -8.00
N ARG A 35 37.26 16.22 -7.66
CA ARG A 35 37.39 15.13 -8.64
C ARG A 35 36.06 14.77 -9.30
N LEU A 36 34.94 15.15 -8.68
CA LEU A 36 33.60 14.92 -9.20
C LEU A 36 33.16 16.10 -10.06
N THR A 37 32.55 15.80 -11.19
CA THR A 37 31.87 16.78 -12.05
C THR A 37 30.58 17.26 -11.44
N GLN A 38 30.06 18.37 -11.97
CA GLN A 38 28.77 18.90 -11.53
C GLN A 38 27.64 17.88 -11.69
N GLY A 39 27.60 17.13 -12.81
CA GLY A 39 26.57 16.10 -13.01
C GLY A 39 26.63 14.96 -11.99
N GLU A 40 27.84 14.48 -11.64
CA GLU A 40 28.02 13.47 -10.58
C GLU A 40 27.57 14.00 -9.22
N LYS A 41 27.85 15.28 -8.92
CA LYS A 41 27.38 15.93 -7.68
C LYS A 41 25.86 16.07 -7.66
N THR A 42 25.24 16.47 -8.76
CA THR A 42 23.78 16.54 -8.88
C THR A 42 23.12 15.17 -8.64
N ILE A 43 23.70 14.07 -9.14
CA ILE A 43 23.20 12.71 -8.88
C ILE A 43 23.32 12.35 -7.38
N LEU A 44 24.43 12.70 -6.73
CA LEU A 44 24.61 12.51 -5.28
C LEU A 44 23.63 13.35 -4.44
N GLU A 45 23.38 14.60 -4.85
CA GLU A 45 22.38 15.48 -4.22
C GLU A 45 20.98 14.88 -4.35
N CYS A 46 20.60 14.45 -5.54
CA CYS A 46 19.32 13.79 -5.81
C CYS A 46 19.15 12.51 -5.00
N SER A 47 20.21 11.74 -4.78
CA SER A 47 20.20 10.56 -3.90
C SER A 47 19.90 10.93 -2.44
N THR A 48 20.23 12.15 -2.01
CA THR A 48 19.80 12.67 -0.70
C THR A 48 18.33 13.05 -0.71
N LEU A 49 17.90 13.74 -1.77
CA LEU A 49 16.51 14.18 -1.93
C LEU A 49 15.54 12.99 -1.92
N LEU A 50 15.96 11.79 -2.37
CA LEU A 50 15.17 10.56 -2.24
C LEU A 50 14.77 10.29 -0.79
N ARG A 51 15.69 10.51 0.17
CA ARG A 51 15.43 10.32 1.62
C ARG A 51 14.52 11.41 2.19
N GLU A 52 14.57 12.58 1.58
CA GLU A 52 13.70 13.72 1.89
C GLU A 52 12.35 13.64 1.15
N CYS A 53 12.17 12.62 0.32
CA CYS A 53 10.96 12.37 -0.47
C CYS A 53 10.59 13.50 -1.43
N LYS A 54 11.59 14.25 -1.91
CA LYS A 54 11.44 15.35 -2.87
C LYS A 54 11.49 14.85 -4.32
N PHE A 55 10.60 13.93 -4.67
CA PHE A 55 10.68 13.19 -5.93
C PHE A 55 10.52 14.06 -7.18
N SER A 56 9.63 15.07 -7.14
CA SER A 56 9.42 16.00 -8.24
C SER A 56 10.66 16.85 -8.55
N GLU A 57 11.40 17.25 -7.51
CA GLU A 57 12.66 17.98 -7.66
C GLU A 57 13.74 17.10 -8.30
N ILE A 58 13.83 15.83 -7.90
CA ILE A 58 14.77 14.86 -8.47
C ILE A 58 14.48 14.64 -9.95
N ILE A 59 13.21 14.39 -10.31
CA ILE A 59 12.80 14.16 -11.69
C ILE A 59 13.22 15.36 -12.55
N LYS A 60 12.83 16.58 -12.13
CA LYS A 60 13.18 17.83 -12.83
C LYS A 60 14.70 18.02 -12.99
N GLN A 61 15.50 17.68 -11.98
CA GLN A 61 16.96 17.87 -12.03
C GLN A 61 17.66 16.81 -12.91
N LEU A 62 17.19 15.57 -12.90
CA LEU A 62 17.89 14.46 -13.55
C LEU A 62 17.41 14.17 -14.96
N GLU A 63 16.19 14.53 -15.35
CA GLU A 63 15.62 14.21 -16.66
C GLU A 63 16.45 14.81 -17.81
N ASP A 64 16.85 16.09 -17.67
CA ASP A 64 17.67 16.81 -18.65
C ASP A 64 19.19 16.68 -18.42
N LEU A 65 19.61 16.02 -17.34
CA LEU A 65 21.02 15.89 -17.01
C LEU A 65 21.71 14.94 -17.99
N LYS A 66 22.58 15.49 -18.83
CA LYS A 66 23.43 14.72 -19.74
C LYS A 66 24.73 14.31 -19.06
N THR A 67 25.06 13.03 -19.13
CA THR A 67 26.36 12.52 -18.69
C THR A 67 27.07 11.84 -19.85
N HIS A 68 28.39 12.04 -19.96
CA HIS A 68 29.20 11.41 -21.01
C HIS A 68 29.72 10.02 -20.60
N ASN A 69 29.67 9.71 -19.31
CA ASN A 69 30.18 8.45 -18.79
C ASN A 69 29.01 7.48 -18.55
N ILE A 70 29.04 6.34 -19.23
CA ILE A 70 27.92 5.39 -19.22
C ILE A 70 27.65 4.79 -17.84
N LEU A 71 28.67 4.65 -16.98
CA LEU A 71 28.49 4.15 -15.61
C LEU A 71 27.84 5.20 -14.71
N VAL A 72 28.21 6.48 -14.85
CA VAL A 72 27.51 7.60 -14.20
C VAL A 72 26.05 7.66 -14.67
N GLU A 73 25.83 7.47 -15.97
CA GLU A 73 24.50 7.43 -16.58
C GLU A 73 23.62 6.31 -15.98
N SER A 74 24.18 5.13 -15.74
CA SER A 74 23.45 4.04 -15.06
C SER A 74 22.94 4.46 -13.68
N GLN A 75 23.74 5.22 -12.92
CA GLN A 75 23.35 5.68 -11.60
C GLN A 75 22.30 6.80 -11.68
N ARG A 76 22.40 7.69 -12.68
CA ARG A 76 21.34 8.67 -12.99
C ARG A 76 20.01 7.96 -13.20
N TYR A 77 19.99 6.93 -14.05
CA TYR A 77 18.80 6.14 -14.32
C TYR A 77 18.25 5.41 -13.09
N LEU A 78 19.11 4.86 -12.22
CA LEU A 78 18.64 4.22 -10.98
C LEU A 78 17.97 5.22 -10.03
N VAL A 79 18.58 6.40 -9.83
CA VAL A 79 18.02 7.44 -8.95
C VAL A 79 16.71 7.98 -9.52
N LEU A 80 16.68 8.25 -10.82
CA LEU A 80 15.49 8.73 -11.53
C LEU A 80 14.37 7.68 -11.50
N GLY A 81 14.68 6.41 -11.79
CA GLY A 81 13.71 5.31 -11.72
C GLY A 81 13.15 5.08 -10.31
N THR A 82 13.98 5.24 -9.28
CA THR A 82 13.51 5.19 -7.88
C THR A 82 12.54 6.34 -7.57
N ALA A 83 12.83 7.55 -8.07
CA ALA A 83 11.96 8.71 -7.90
C ALA A 83 10.62 8.56 -8.66
N TYR A 84 10.65 8.03 -9.87
CA TYR A 84 9.43 7.71 -10.64
C TYR A 84 8.59 6.64 -9.93
N ASN A 85 9.20 5.54 -9.46
CA ASN A 85 8.48 4.50 -8.71
C ASN A 85 7.82 5.08 -7.45
N SER A 86 8.54 5.95 -6.73
CA SER A 86 8.02 6.62 -5.52
C SER A 86 6.90 7.62 -5.83
N SER A 87 6.85 8.12 -7.06
CA SER A 87 5.78 8.99 -7.59
C SER A 87 4.65 8.21 -8.29
N ALA A 88 4.64 6.88 -8.19
CA ALA A 88 3.70 5.99 -8.89
C ALA A 88 3.73 6.06 -10.43
N MET A 89 4.82 6.57 -11.02
CA MET A 89 5.10 6.58 -12.46
C MET A 89 5.85 5.30 -12.84
N PHE A 90 5.14 4.17 -12.79
CA PHE A 90 5.78 2.85 -12.78
C PHE A 90 6.39 2.45 -14.14
N GLU A 91 5.80 2.88 -15.25
CA GLU A 91 6.31 2.56 -16.61
C GLU A 91 7.63 3.29 -16.86
N GLU A 92 7.71 4.58 -16.49
CA GLU A 92 8.92 5.39 -16.57
C GLU A 92 10.00 4.85 -15.63
N ALA A 93 9.61 4.42 -14.43
CA ALA A 93 10.50 3.77 -13.48
C ALA A 93 11.12 2.49 -14.05
N GLU A 94 10.27 1.61 -14.60
CA GLU A 94 10.70 0.36 -15.24
C GLU A 94 11.69 0.61 -16.37
N SER A 95 11.36 1.54 -17.27
CA SER A 95 12.20 1.91 -18.41
C SER A 95 13.59 2.40 -17.97
N CYS A 96 13.64 3.32 -16.99
CA CYS A 96 14.89 3.82 -16.43
C CYS A 96 15.72 2.70 -15.79
N ILE A 97 15.10 1.88 -14.93
CA ILE A 97 15.82 0.84 -14.18
C ILE A 97 16.33 -0.26 -15.11
N LYS A 98 15.53 -0.70 -16.10
CA LYS A 98 15.97 -1.68 -17.11
C LYS A 98 17.20 -1.19 -17.87
N ARG A 99 17.22 0.08 -18.28
CA ARG A 99 18.38 0.68 -18.97
C ARG A 99 19.62 0.74 -18.07
N ALA A 100 19.45 1.05 -16.78
CA ALA A 100 20.55 0.99 -15.84
C ALA A 100 21.11 -0.43 -15.67
N ILE A 101 20.24 -1.44 -15.52
CA ILE A 101 20.63 -2.84 -15.37
C ILE A 101 21.40 -3.32 -16.61
N GLU A 102 20.93 -2.97 -17.82
CA GLU A 102 21.61 -3.34 -19.07
C GLU A 102 23.05 -2.83 -19.10
N ILE A 103 23.26 -1.54 -18.78
CA ILE A 103 24.59 -0.94 -18.70
C ILE A 103 25.47 -1.67 -17.68
N LEU A 104 24.93 -1.94 -16.49
CA LEU A 104 25.68 -2.56 -15.39
C LEU A 104 26.07 -4.01 -15.72
N LYS A 105 25.19 -4.74 -16.41
CA LYS A 105 25.46 -6.09 -16.90
C LYS A 105 26.56 -6.09 -17.97
N GLN A 106 26.52 -5.16 -18.92
CA GLN A 106 27.55 -5.02 -19.97
C GLN A 106 28.95 -4.74 -19.41
N HIS A 107 29.04 -4.16 -18.21
CA HIS A 107 30.30 -3.79 -17.55
C HIS A 107 30.71 -4.75 -16.42
N ASP A 108 30.02 -5.89 -16.26
CA ASP A 108 30.30 -6.90 -15.23
C ASP A 108 30.36 -6.31 -13.80
N LEU A 109 29.30 -5.58 -13.44
CA LEU A 109 29.18 -4.90 -12.14
C LEU A 109 28.06 -5.53 -11.27
N PRO A 110 28.21 -6.79 -10.81
CA PRO A 110 27.14 -7.57 -10.18
C PRO A 110 26.56 -6.91 -8.93
N LYS A 111 27.38 -6.24 -8.11
CA LYS A 111 26.91 -5.50 -6.92
C LYS A 111 25.90 -4.41 -7.28
N TYR A 112 26.16 -3.65 -8.35
CA TYR A 112 25.30 -2.55 -8.76
C TYR A 112 24.11 -3.09 -9.58
N GLU A 113 24.32 -4.15 -10.36
CA GLU A 113 23.24 -4.89 -11.03
C GLU A 113 22.21 -5.38 -10.00
N PHE A 114 22.66 -5.96 -8.88
CA PHE A 114 21.79 -6.41 -7.78
C PHE A 114 20.91 -5.27 -7.25
N ASN A 115 21.47 -4.07 -7.06
CA ASN A 115 20.70 -2.91 -6.63
C ASN A 115 19.66 -2.49 -7.68
N GLY A 116 20.00 -2.57 -8.97
CA GLY A 116 19.06 -2.33 -10.05
C GLY A 116 17.91 -3.34 -10.05
N LEU A 117 18.22 -4.64 -9.94
CA LEU A 117 17.24 -5.72 -9.86
C LEU A 117 16.33 -5.59 -8.63
N LEU A 118 16.89 -5.17 -7.49
CA LEU A 118 16.12 -4.88 -6.29
C LEU A 118 15.07 -3.78 -6.55
N GLN A 119 15.44 -2.69 -7.23
CA GLN A 119 14.48 -1.64 -7.59
C GLN A 119 13.46 -2.12 -8.61
N LEU A 120 13.89 -2.87 -9.63
CA LEU A 120 13.01 -3.42 -10.66
C LEU A 120 11.98 -4.38 -10.05
N PHE A 121 12.39 -5.21 -9.10
CA PHE A 121 11.52 -6.10 -8.35
C PHE A 121 10.37 -5.32 -7.71
N PHE A 122 10.65 -4.21 -7.03
CA PHE A 122 9.60 -3.42 -6.38
C PHE A 122 8.72 -2.66 -7.37
N VAL A 123 9.24 -2.24 -8.53
CA VAL A 123 8.42 -1.69 -9.62
C VAL A 123 7.44 -2.75 -10.13
N HIS A 124 7.92 -3.96 -10.43
CA HIS A 124 7.07 -5.06 -10.89
C HIS A 124 6.11 -5.56 -9.81
N LEU A 125 6.50 -5.51 -8.54
CA LEU A 125 5.62 -5.78 -7.40
C LEU A 125 4.45 -4.79 -7.37
N ASN A 126 4.72 -3.49 -7.55
CA ASN A 126 3.71 -2.43 -7.58
C ASN A 126 2.79 -2.53 -8.80
N LEU A 127 3.35 -2.88 -9.97
CA LEU A 127 2.59 -3.15 -11.20
C LEU A 127 1.86 -4.51 -11.18
N LYS A 128 2.18 -5.37 -10.21
CA LYS A 128 1.68 -6.75 -10.09
C LYS A 128 2.00 -7.63 -11.31
N ILE A 129 3.13 -7.41 -11.97
CA ILE A 129 3.60 -8.21 -13.11
C ILE A 129 4.24 -9.49 -12.57
N ARG A 130 3.42 -10.46 -12.19
CA ARG A 130 3.86 -11.70 -11.53
C ARG A 130 4.77 -12.57 -12.40
N SER A 131 4.63 -12.50 -13.73
CA SER A 131 5.40 -13.30 -14.68
C SER A 131 6.89 -12.98 -14.70
N GLU A 132 7.26 -11.73 -14.40
CA GLU A 132 8.65 -11.26 -14.47
C GLU A 132 9.40 -11.42 -13.14
N LEU A 133 8.70 -11.50 -12.00
CA LEU A 133 9.33 -11.58 -10.69
C LEU A 133 10.24 -12.82 -10.50
N PRO A 134 9.91 -14.03 -10.99
CA PRO A 134 10.81 -15.18 -10.87
C PRO A 134 12.17 -14.97 -11.53
N SER A 135 12.21 -14.45 -12.76
CA SER A 135 13.48 -14.24 -13.48
C SER A 135 14.37 -13.20 -12.79
N ILE A 136 13.76 -12.17 -12.20
CA ILE A 136 14.47 -11.18 -11.37
C ILE A 136 15.05 -11.85 -10.12
N LEU A 137 14.27 -12.67 -9.42
CA LEU A 137 14.72 -13.39 -8.21
C LEU A 137 15.84 -14.39 -8.52
N ASP A 138 15.73 -15.14 -9.60
CA ASP A 138 16.76 -16.08 -10.05
C ASP A 138 18.07 -15.33 -10.33
N ARG A 139 18.00 -14.23 -11.09
CA ARG A 139 19.17 -13.41 -11.37
C ARG A 139 19.77 -12.78 -10.12
N MET A 140 18.94 -12.27 -9.20
CA MET A 140 19.41 -11.75 -7.91
C MET A 140 20.13 -12.82 -7.09
N GLN A 141 19.69 -14.08 -7.15
CA GLN A 141 20.34 -15.19 -6.47
C GLN A 141 21.69 -15.55 -7.10
N GLU A 142 21.78 -15.57 -8.43
CA GLU A 142 23.04 -15.85 -9.16
C GLU A 142 24.16 -14.88 -8.80
N ILE A 143 23.84 -13.59 -8.68
CA ILE A 143 24.82 -12.53 -8.39
C ILE A 143 24.87 -12.13 -6.91
N LEU A 144 24.18 -12.88 -6.05
CA LEU A 144 24.10 -12.58 -4.63
C LEU A 144 25.49 -12.67 -3.99
N THR A 145 25.90 -11.61 -3.32
CA THR A 145 27.17 -11.57 -2.61
C THR A 145 27.03 -12.11 -1.19
N ASP A 146 28.16 -12.37 -0.51
CA ASP A 146 28.14 -12.73 0.90
C ASP A 146 27.74 -11.59 1.84
N ASN A 147 27.54 -10.39 1.30
CA ASN A 147 27.09 -9.23 2.05
C ASN A 147 25.73 -9.47 2.71
N LEU A 148 25.67 -9.28 4.03
CA LEU A 148 24.46 -9.48 4.81
C LEU A 148 23.29 -8.59 4.36
N LYS A 149 23.57 -7.35 3.93
CA LYS A 149 22.57 -6.40 3.44
C LYS A 149 21.87 -6.92 2.19
N ASP A 150 22.63 -7.52 1.27
CA ASP A 150 22.10 -8.08 0.02
C ASP A 150 21.27 -9.33 0.32
N LYS A 151 21.75 -10.21 1.21
CA LYS A 151 21.02 -11.39 1.69
C LYS A 151 19.66 -11.01 2.31
N ILE A 152 19.62 -9.99 3.16
CA ILE A 152 18.38 -9.47 3.76
C ILE A 152 17.45 -8.92 2.67
N SER A 153 17.99 -8.15 1.72
CA SER A 153 17.19 -7.55 0.64
C SER A 153 16.58 -8.62 -0.27
N TYR A 154 17.35 -9.62 -0.67
CA TYR A 154 16.87 -10.77 -1.44
C TYR A 154 15.79 -11.55 -0.68
N LEU A 155 16.00 -11.82 0.61
CA LEU A 155 15.03 -12.52 1.44
C LEU A 155 13.71 -11.73 1.58
N ARG A 156 13.78 -10.40 1.65
CA ARG A 156 12.60 -9.52 1.60
C ARG A 156 11.88 -9.58 0.25
N CYS A 157 12.60 -9.61 -0.87
CA CYS A 157 11.97 -9.79 -2.18
C CYS A 157 11.22 -11.12 -2.26
N ARG A 158 11.85 -12.22 -1.82
CA ARG A 158 11.17 -13.53 -1.74
C ARG A 158 9.95 -13.52 -0.83
N PHE A 159 10.04 -12.90 0.34
CA PHE A 159 8.90 -12.71 1.22
C PHE A 159 7.74 -12.02 0.49
N ASN A 160 7.98 -10.85 -0.08
CA ASN A 160 6.96 -10.06 -0.78
C ASN A 160 6.38 -10.78 -2.00
N TYR A 161 7.20 -11.53 -2.75
CA TYR A 161 6.74 -12.37 -3.87
C TYR A 161 5.71 -13.41 -3.39
N HIS A 162 5.99 -14.12 -2.29
CA HIS A 162 5.06 -15.09 -1.75
C HIS A 162 3.82 -14.45 -1.11
N VAL A 163 3.93 -13.23 -0.55
CA VAL A 163 2.76 -12.47 -0.09
C VAL A 163 1.84 -12.10 -1.27
N LEU A 164 2.42 -11.64 -2.38
CA LEU A 164 1.67 -11.28 -3.60
C LEU A 164 0.94 -12.49 -4.22
N ASN A 165 1.55 -13.67 -4.18
CA ASN A 165 0.96 -14.91 -4.67
C ASN A 165 0.06 -15.63 -3.64
N GLU A 166 -0.15 -15.03 -2.46
CA GLU A 166 -0.97 -15.59 -1.39
C GLU A 166 -0.44 -16.93 -0.83
N ASP A 167 0.83 -17.24 -1.05
CA ASP A 167 1.56 -18.38 -0.49
C ASP A 167 1.97 -18.12 0.97
N TYR A 168 0.99 -17.82 1.83
CA TYR A 168 1.25 -17.30 3.17
C TYR A 168 2.07 -18.23 4.06
N GLY A 169 2.03 -19.55 3.84
CA GLY A 169 2.88 -20.51 4.55
C GLY A 169 4.37 -20.33 4.24
N ILE A 170 4.70 -20.13 2.96
CA ILE A 170 6.08 -19.88 2.53
C ILE A 170 6.51 -18.46 2.95
N ALA A 171 5.63 -17.46 2.78
CA ALA A 171 5.88 -16.09 3.24
C ALA A 171 6.19 -16.06 4.74
N LYS A 172 5.42 -16.77 5.58
CA LYS A 172 5.67 -16.87 7.04
C LYS A 172 7.06 -17.44 7.36
N SER A 173 7.52 -18.42 6.58
CA SER A 173 8.84 -19.02 6.75
C SER A 173 9.96 -18.00 6.47
N HIS A 174 9.81 -17.21 5.40
CA HIS A 174 10.74 -16.12 5.08
C HIS A 174 10.70 -14.99 6.12
N LEU A 175 9.51 -14.64 6.60
CA LEU A 175 9.34 -13.66 7.68
C LEU A 175 10.11 -14.10 8.93
N LYS A 176 10.02 -15.37 9.34
CA LYS A 176 10.78 -15.90 10.48
C LYS A 176 12.30 -15.79 10.27
N MET A 177 12.78 -16.05 9.06
CA MET A 177 14.20 -15.88 8.73
C MET A 177 14.62 -14.40 8.84
N LEU A 178 13.80 -13.47 8.34
CA LEU A 178 14.05 -12.03 8.44
C LEU A 178 14.10 -11.56 9.90
N GLU A 179 13.17 -12.03 10.75
CA GLU A 179 13.19 -11.74 12.18
C GLU A 179 14.49 -12.19 12.85
N GLY A 180 15.10 -13.30 12.40
CA GLY A 180 16.42 -13.75 12.86
C GLY A 180 17.59 -12.83 12.49
N TYR A 181 17.39 -11.94 11.51
CA TYR A 181 18.38 -10.93 11.10
C TYR A 181 18.09 -9.54 11.65
N ARG A 182 17.01 -9.35 12.40
CA ARG A 182 16.49 -8.03 12.79
C ARG A 182 17.54 -7.13 13.44
N ASP A 183 18.27 -7.64 14.45
CA ASP A 183 19.29 -6.86 15.17
C ASP A 183 20.50 -6.45 14.30
N LYS A 184 20.62 -7.04 13.10
CA LYS A 184 21.68 -6.76 12.12
C LYS A 184 21.19 -5.91 10.95
N MET A 185 19.89 -5.58 10.89
CA MET A 185 19.35 -4.76 9.83
C MET A 185 19.83 -3.31 9.98
N HIS A 186 20.16 -2.67 8.86
CA HIS A 186 20.22 -1.21 8.88
C HIS A 186 18.82 -0.66 9.23
N PRO A 187 18.69 0.43 9.99
CA PRO A 187 17.37 0.89 10.45
C PRO A 187 16.35 1.19 9.34
N SER A 188 16.82 1.60 8.15
CA SER A 188 15.93 1.74 6.98
C SER A 188 15.38 0.39 6.50
N GLN A 189 16.19 -0.68 6.55
CA GLN A 189 15.75 -2.04 6.23
C GLN A 189 14.78 -2.56 7.28
N GLU A 190 15.03 -2.28 8.56
CA GLU A 190 14.09 -2.64 9.63
C GLU A 190 12.75 -1.93 9.46
N THR A 191 12.78 -0.62 9.11
CA THR A 191 11.57 0.16 8.83
C THR A 191 10.76 -0.47 7.69
N SER A 192 11.40 -0.75 6.56
CA SER A 192 10.71 -1.38 5.42
C SER A 192 10.25 -2.80 5.73
N HIS A 193 11.01 -3.58 6.50
CA HIS A 193 10.61 -4.90 6.99
C HIS A 193 9.33 -4.85 7.83
N LEU A 194 9.23 -3.90 8.76
CA LEU A 194 8.03 -3.73 9.57
C LEU A 194 6.81 -3.31 8.73
N VAL A 195 7.00 -2.52 7.66
CA VAL A 195 5.93 -2.20 6.71
C VAL A 195 5.48 -3.46 5.95
N ASP A 196 6.41 -4.27 5.43
CA ASP A 196 6.07 -5.51 4.71
C ASP A 196 5.35 -6.51 5.66
N LYS A 197 5.83 -6.63 6.90
CA LYS A 197 5.22 -7.45 7.97
C LYS A 197 3.80 -6.98 8.30
N PHE A 198 3.58 -5.67 8.37
CA PHE A 198 2.26 -5.08 8.57
C PHE A 198 1.31 -5.47 7.44
N ILE A 199 1.75 -5.32 6.18
CA ILE A 199 0.95 -5.67 5.00
C ILE A 199 0.58 -7.16 5.01
N TYR A 200 1.53 -8.03 5.35
CA TYR A 200 1.28 -9.47 5.47
C TYR A 200 0.18 -9.79 6.50
N PHE A 201 0.27 -9.22 7.71
CA PHE A 201 -0.77 -9.42 8.73
C PHE A 201 -2.12 -8.82 8.33
N LEU A 202 -2.10 -7.69 7.62
CA LEU A 202 -3.31 -7.07 7.09
C LEU A 202 -4.01 -7.97 6.07
N LYS A 203 -3.26 -8.60 5.15
CA LYS A 203 -3.81 -9.54 4.17
C LYS A 203 -4.51 -10.73 4.85
N LEU A 204 -3.95 -11.21 5.96
CA LEU A 204 -4.48 -12.28 6.81
C LEU A 204 -5.58 -11.85 7.80
N ASP A 205 -6.02 -10.59 7.79
CA ASP A 205 -6.97 -10.02 8.76
C ASP A 205 -6.52 -10.17 10.24
N GLN A 206 -5.21 -10.23 10.48
CA GLN A 206 -4.62 -10.36 11.81
C GLN A 206 -4.37 -8.98 12.43
N PHE A 207 -5.44 -8.21 12.65
CA PHE A 207 -5.35 -6.79 13.04
C PHE A 207 -4.63 -6.53 14.37
N LYS A 208 -4.69 -7.46 15.33
CA LYS A 208 -3.89 -7.37 16.57
C LYS A 208 -2.38 -7.40 16.28
N SER A 209 -1.94 -8.24 15.34
CA SER A 209 -0.56 -8.30 14.89
C SER A 209 -0.16 -7.04 14.12
N CYS A 210 -1.11 -6.42 13.38
CA CYS A 210 -0.93 -5.12 12.77
C CYS A 210 -0.66 -4.01 13.83
N GLU A 211 -1.46 -3.95 14.89
CA GLU A 211 -1.25 -2.99 15.99
C GLU A 211 0.11 -3.19 16.68
N GLN A 212 0.49 -4.44 16.95
CA GLN A 212 1.81 -4.78 17.52
C GLN A 212 2.94 -4.29 16.60
N THR A 213 2.85 -4.58 15.30
CA THR A 213 3.85 -4.17 14.31
C THR A 213 3.96 -2.64 14.22
N LEU A 214 2.85 -1.90 14.33
CA LEU A 214 2.89 -0.43 14.38
C LEU A 214 3.53 0.10 15.67
N ASN A 215 3.29 -0.54 16.81
CA ASN A 215 3.95 -0.16 18.06
C ASN A 215 5.47 -0.36 17.98
N GLU A 216 5.93 -1.44 17.34
CA GLU A 216 7.35 -1.65 17.03
C GLU A 216 7.89 -0.55 16.11
N LEU A 217 7.17 -0.22 15.02
CA LEU A 217 7.56 0.81 14.06
C LEU A 217 7.66 2.20 14.73
N LYS A 218 6.73 2.53 15.64
CA LYS A 218 6.77 3.76 16.46
C LYS A 218 8.04 3.84 17.33
N GLY A 219 8.57 2.69 17.74
CA GLY A 219 9.77 2.57 18.57
C GLY A 219 11.06 3.00 17.87
N LEU A 220 11.09 3.01 16.52
CA LEU A 220 12.27 3.33 15.71
C LEU A 220 12.64 4.83 15.65
N ARG A 221 12.41 5.57 16.76
CA ARG A 221 12.47 7.05 16.97
C ARG A 221 13.59 7.82 16.25
N LYS A 222 14.67 7.18 15.80
CA LYS A 222 15.78 7.79 15.06
C LYS A 222 15.42 8.13 13.60
N TYR A 223 14.36 7.55 13.05
CA TYR A 223 13.84 7.92 11.74
C TYR A 223 12.52 8.64 11.96
N ARG A 224 12.38 9.84 11.36
CA ARG A 224 11.15 10.63 11.41
C ARG A 224 9.97 9.68 11.24
N ILE A 225 8.99 9.74 12.14
CA ILE A 225 7.77 8.95 12.05
C ILE A 225 7.24 9.15 10.63
N SER A 226 7.32 8.09 9.83
CA SER A 226 7.04 8.20 8.40
C SER A 226 5.56 8.50 8.20
N VAL A 227 5.25 9.18 7.11
CA VAL A 227 3.86 9.41 6.68
C VAL A 227 3.08 8.09 6.59
N ASN A 228 3.75 7.00 6.21
CA ASN A 228 3.20 5.65 6.23
C ASN A 228 2.74 5.22 7.62
N TYR A 229 3.50 5.49 8.69
CA TYR A 229 3.07 5.16 10.05
C TYR A 229 1.77 5.91 10.42
N PHE A 230 1.71 7.23 10.18
CA PHE A 230 0.51 8.01 10.50
C PHE A 230 -0.69 7.54 9.68
N PHE A 231 -0.50 7.27 8.39
CA PHE A 231 -1.53 6.71 7.53
C PHE A 231 -2.05 5.36 8.05
N MET A 232 -1.13 4.41 8.30
CA MET A 232 -1.49 3.07 8.77
C MET A 232 -2.15 3.10 10.15
N GLN A 233 -1.61 3.88 11.08
CA GLN A 233 -2.16 4.02 12.42
C GLN A 233 -3.57 4.62 12.39
N SER A 234 -3.78 5.71 11.64
CA SER A 234 -5.07 6.40 11.58
C SER A 234 -6.16 5.49 11.01
N LEU A 235 -5.91 4.82 9.88
CA LEU A 235 -6.90 3.92 9.28
C LEU A 235 -7.13 2.66 10.12
N LEU A 236 -6.08 2.05 10.68
CA LEU A 236 -6.25 0.87 11.53
C LEU A 236 -7.05 1.21 12.80
N ALA A 237 -6.74 2.34 13.44
CA ALA A 237 -7.45 2.79 14.64
C ALA A 237 -8.91 3.16 14.34
N HIS A 238 -9.16 3.75 13.17
CA HIS A 238 -10.50 4.02 12.67
C HIS A 238 -11.29 2.71 12.47
N TYR A 239 -10.70 1.75 11.76
CA TYR A 239 -11.33 0.46 11.48
C TYR A 239 -11.64 -0.35 12.76
N MET A 240 -10.64 -0.52 13.64
CA MET A 240 -10.77 -1.38 14.83
C MET A 240 -11.57 -0.74 15.96
N HIS A 241 -11.40 0.56 16.17
CA HIS A 241 -11.87 1.24 17.38
C HIS A 241 -12.87 2.37 17.10
N LYS A 242 -13.29 2.54 15.84
CA LYS A 242 -14.17 3.64 15.39
C LYS A 242 -13.65 5.02 15.80
N LYS A 243 -12.32 5.17 15.85
CA LYS A 243 -11.71 6.47 16.17
C LYS A 243 -11.85 7.41 14.97
N PRO A 244 -12.19 8.68 15.19
CA PRO A 244 -12.24 9.66 14.10
C PRO A 244 -10.85 9.87 13.52
N ILE A 245 -10.79 10.14 12.22
CA ILE A 245 -9.54 10.41 11.53
C ILE A 245 -9.15 11.88 11.74
N TYR A 246 -8.06 12.12 12.47
CA TYR A 246 -7.45 13.44 12.63
C TYR A 246 -6.28 13.61 11.66
N LEU A 247 -6.31 14.68 10.85
CA LEU A 247 -5.33 14.95 9.79
C LEU A 247 -4.76 16.35 9.93
N TYR A 248 -3.44 16.46 9.83
CA TYR A 248 -2.75 17.73 9.64
C TYR A 248 -2.17 17.75 8.22
N ASP A 249 -2.56 18.72 7.40
CA ASP A 249 -2.16 18.78 5.99
C ASP A 249 -0.63 18.83 5.81
N LYS A 250 0.08 19.47 6.76
CA LYS A 250 1.54 19.54 6.78
C LYS A 250 2.23 18.18 6.82
N ASP A 251 1.60 17.17 7.43
CA ASP A 251 2.20 15.84 7.62
C ASP A 251 2.18 15.03 6.31
N PHE A 252 1.39 15.45 5.33
CA PHE A 252 1.21 14.76 4.05
C PHE A 252 1.51 15.64 2.83
N LYS A 253 2.18 16.78 3.02
CA LYS A 253 2.50 17.72 1.93
C LYS A 253 3.17 17.03 0.74
N ASP A 254 4.06 16.07 1.02
CA ASP A 254 4.83 15.35 0.01
C ASP A 254 4.18 14.01 -0.42
N TYR A 255 2.99 13.69 0.13
CA TYR A 255 2.26 12.44 -0.14
C TYR A 255 0.76 12.70 -0.40
N PRO A 256 0.43 13.39 -1.50
CA PRO A 256 -0.94 13.80 -1.80
C PRO A 256 -1.91 12.61 -1.95
N CYS A 257 -1.44 11.46 -2.42
CA CYS A 257 -2.26 10.25 -2.54
C CYS A 257 -2.73 9.73 -1.17
N LEU A 258 -1.82 9.59 -0.21
CA LEU A 258 -2.16 9.14 1.15
C LEU A 258 -3.07 10.14 1.87
N HIS A 259 -2.83 11.44 1.67
CA HIS A 259 -3.70 12.50 2.18
C HIS A 259 -5.11 12.39 1.64
N ALA A 260 -5.25 12.28 0.33
CA ALA A 260 -6.56 12.20 -0.33
C ALA A 260 -7.31 10.93 0.08
N GLN A 261 -6.64 9.77 0.21
CA GLN A 261 -7.23 8.55 0.75
C GLN A 261 -7.81 8.77 2.16
N LEU A 262 -7.04 9.36 3.08
CA LEU A 262 -7.52 9.66 4.44
C LEU A 262 -8.69 10.65 4.44
N LYS A 263 -8.64 11.67 3.57
CA LYS A 263 -9.71 12.66 3.42
C LYS A 263 -11.00 12.03 2.89
N VAL A 264 -10.93 11.11 1.94
CA VAL A 264 -12.11 10.34 1.49
C VAL A 264 -12.77 9.67 2.69
N ILE A 265 -12.02 8.92 3.50
CA ILE A 265 -12.60 8.23 4.66
C ILE A 265 -13.14 9.23 5.70
N GLN A 266 -12.42 10.31 5.99
CA GLN A 266 -12.87 11.37 6.91
C GLN A 266 -14.17 12.05 6.46
N MET A 267 -14.31 12.32 5.15
CA MET A 267 -15.52 12.94 4.60
C MET A 267 -16.70 11.96 4.57
N LEU A 268 -16.44 10.68 4.27
CA LEU A 268 -17.46 9.63 4.35
C LEU A 268 -17.94 9.41 5.80
N GLU A 269 -17.02 9.47 6.78
CA GLU A 269 -17.33 9.39 8.21
C GLU A 269 -18.30 10.49 8.66
N SER A 270 -18.11 11.71 8.17
CA SER A 270 -18.95 12.87 8.48
C SER A 270 -20.20 12.98 7.59
N GLY A 271 -20.42 12.05 6.67
CA GLY A 271 -21.55 12.08 5.73
C GLY A 271 -21.42 13.12 4.60
N ASN A 272 -20.28 13.77 4.45
CA ASN A 272 -20.04 14.77 3.42
C ASN A 272 -19.62 14.12 2.08
N ILE A 273 -20.60 13.54 1.38
CA ILE A 273 -20.35 12.79 0.14
C ILE A 273 -19.79 13.67 -0.99
N SER A 274 -20.24 14.93 -1.08
CA SER A 274 -19.77 15.86 -2.10
C SER A 274 -18.27 16.13 -1.97
N GLU A 275 -17.80 16.37 -0.74
CA GLU A 275 -16.37 16.59 -0.50
C GLU A 275 -15.55 15.30 -0.67
N ALA A 276 -16.10 14.14 -0.26
CA ALA A 276 -15.47 12.85 -0.52
C ALA A 276 -15.24 12.61 -2.02
N LYS A 277 -16.21 12.97 -2.89
CA LYS A 277 -16.08 12.88 -4.35
C LYS A 277 -14.93 13.73 -4.89
N LYS A 278 -14.76 14.97 -4.40
CA LYS A 278 -13.63 15.83 -4.82
C LYS A 278 -12.28 15.22 -4.49
N PHE A 279 -12.13 14.59 -3.31
CA PHE A 279 -10.89 13.90 -2.97
C PHE A 279 -10.70 12.60 -3.76
N TRP A 280 -11.79 11.91 -4.09
CA TRP A 280 -11.76 10.75 -4.98
C TRP A 280 -11.31 11.11 -6.40
N GLU A 281 -11.82 12.20 -6.97
CA GLU A 281 -11.39 12.72 -8.28
C GLU A 281 -9.88 13.04 -8.29
N LYS A 282 -9.34 13.59 -7.19
CA LYS A 282 -7.89 13.77 -7.04
C LYS A 282 -7.13 12.46 -7.09
N LEU A 283 -7.66 11.39 -6.47
CA LEU A 283 -7.06 10.06 -6.54
C LEU A 283 -7.13 9.50 -7.96
N GLY A 284 -8.26 9.66 -8.66
CA GLY A 284 -8.44 9.31 -10.06
C GLY A 284 -7.45 10.01 -10.99
N ASN A 285 -7.17 11.29 -10.75
CA ASN A 285 -6.14 12.02 -11.51
C ASN A 285 -4.71 11.50 -11.28
N ILE A 286 -4.43 10.93 -10.10
CA ILE A 286 -3.12 10.36 -9.76
C ILE A 286 -2.98 8.93 -10.33
N SER A 287 -4.02 8.11 -10.23
CA SER A 287 -4.00 6.72 -10.67
C SER A 287 -5.38 6.28 -11.20
N PRO A 288 -5.70 6.61 -12.47
CA PRO A 288 -7.03 6.38 -13.03
C PRO A 288 -7.44 4.91 -13.06
N THR A 289 -6.49 4.00 -13.15
CA THR A 289 -6.73 2.55 -13.19
C THR A 289 -7.07 1.95 -11.83
N VAL A 290 -6.74 2.64 -10.73
CA VAL A 290 -7.00 2.19 -9.36
C VAL A 290 -8.26 2.84 -8.80
N TYR A 291 -8.51 4.10 -9.16
CA TYR A 291 -9.65 4.89 -8.70
C TYR A 291 -10.52 5.26 -9.90
N CYS A 292 -11.43 4.36 -10.25
CA CYS A 292 -12.35 4.50 -11.38
C CYS A 292 -13.55 5.37 -10.97
N GLU A 293 -14.73 4.78 -10.89
CA GLU A 293 -15.93 5.45 -10.41
C GLU A 293 -15.86 5.73 -8.90
N PHE A 294 -16.71 6.65 -8.42
CA PHE A 294 -16.71 7.03 -7.01
C PHE A 294 -16.95 5.81 -6.10
N MET A 295 -16.02 5.57 -5.17
CA MET A 295 -16.00 4.40 -4.28
C MET A 295 -15.74 3.06 -4.98
N ASP A 296 -15.43 3.04 -6.28
CA ASP A 296 -15.01 1.85 -7.01
C ASP A 296 -13.47 1.73 -7.01
N TYR A 297 -12.94 1.08 -5.98
CA TYR A 297 -11.51 0.87 -5.81
C TYR A 297 -11.07 -0.46 -6.44
N GLN A 298 -10.25 -0.37 -7.49
CA GLN A 298 -9.73 -1.53 -8.23
C GLN A 298 -8.35 -2.02 -7.75
N GLY A 299 -7.82 -1.40 -6.69
CA GLY A 299 -6.54 -1.79 -6.11
C GLY A 299 -6.63 -3.05 -5.24
N ASP A 300 -5.47 -3.44 -4.69
CA ASP A 300 -5.39 -4.60 -3.80
C ASP A 300 -6.00 -4.32 -2.43
N LYS A 301 -6.42 -5.39 -1.74
CA LYS A 301 -6.78 -5.34 -0.32
C LYS A 301 -5.71 -4.59 0.48
N CYS A 302 -6.07 -3.43 1.01
CA CYS A 302 -5.24 -2.56 1.84
C CYS A 302 -6.11 -1.89 2.91
N LEU A 303 -5.51 -1.11 3.82
CA LEU A 303 -6.27 -0.44 4.88
C LEU A 303 -7.32 0.52 4.33
N PHE A 304 -6.97 1.24 3.26
CA PHE A 304 -7.90 2.15 2.61
C PHE A 304 -9.13 1.41 2.08
N SER A 305 -8.94 0.32 1.34
CA SER A 305 -10.05 -0.47 0.80
C SER A 305 -10.91 -1.10 1.90
N ILE A 306 -10.28 -1.54 3.00
CA ILE A 306 -10.97 -2.09 4.18
C ILE A 306 -11.84 -1.02 4.84
N CYS A 307 -11.29 0.18 5.08
CA CYS A 307 -12.06 1.30 5.65
C CYS A 307 -13.15 1.79 4.70
N LEU A 308 -12.87 1.87 3.39
CA LEU A 308 -13.86 2.26 2.37
C LEU A 308 -15.07 1.33 2.38
N GLY A 309 -14.85 0.02 2.56
CA GLY A 309 -15.91 -0.98 2.70
C GLY A 309 -16.88 -0.71 3.84
N LEU A 310 -16.45 -0.07 4.94
CA LEU A 310 -17.35 0.33 6.04
C LEU A 310 -18.44 1.32 5.60
N TYR A 311 -18.19 2.07 4.53
CA TYR A 311 -19.06 3.17 4.06
C TYR A 311 -19.82 2.82 2.79
N GLN A 312 -19.31 1.91 1.96
CA GLN A 312 -20.04 1.38 0.80
C GLN A 312 -21.41 0.79 1.25
N HIS A 313 -21.44 0.12 2.40
CA HIS A 313 -22.67 -0.42 2.99
C HIS A 313 -23.60 0.65 3.58
N LYS A 314 -23.07 1.81 4.01
CA LYS A 314 -23.91 2.90 4.57
C LYS A 314 -24.64 3.69 3.50
N GLN A 315 -24.04 3.92 2.32
CA GLN A 315 -24.76 4.56 1.21
C GLN A 315 -25.88 3.67 0.67
N GLN A 316 -25.68 2.35 0.71
CA GLN A 316 -26.73 1.36 0.46
C GLN A 316 -27.89 1.42 1.48
N GLY A 317 -27.67 2.01 2.67
CA GLY A 317 -28.72 2.32 3.65
C GLY A 317 -29.71 3.40 3.20
N ASN A 318 -29.33 4.27 2.26
CA ASN A 318 -30.24 5.26 1.68
C ASN A 318 -31.22 4.62 0.68
N ASP A 319 -30.86 3.54 -0.02
CA ASP A 319 -31.83 2.77 -0.84
C ASP A 319 -32.88 2.07 0.03
N ILE A 320 -32.59 1.90 1.33
CA ILE A 320 -33.49 1.25 2.28
C ILE A 320 -34.52 2.22 2.84
N SER A 321 -34.33 3.55 2.79
CA SER A 321 -35.40 4.48 3.15
C SER A 321 -36.63 4.30 2.25
N ASP A 322 -36.41 4.03 0.97
CA ASP A 322 -37.47 3.75 0.00
C ASP A 322 -38.13 2.40 0.27
N ILE A 323 -37.35 1.38 0.66
CA ILE A 323 -37.89 0.08 1.06
C ILE A 323 -38.68 0.17 2.38
N LEU A 324 -38.21 0.97 3.34
CA LEU A 324 -38.84 1.21 4.65
C LEU A 324 -40.11 2.06 4.56
N SER A 325 -40.28 2.80 3.46
CA SER A 325 -41.50 3.53 3.13
C SER A 325 -42.67 2.59 2.77
N ASN A 326 -42.38 1.32 2.43
CA ASN A 326 -43.42 0.31 2.24
C ASN A 326 -44.17 0.01 3.55
N ASN A 327 -45.36 -0.56 3.43
CA ASN A 327 -46.28 -0.89 4.52
C ASN A 327 -45.78 -2.08 5.38
N LEU A 328 -44.59 -1.93 5.97
CA LEU A 328 -43.89 -2.89 6.80
C LEU A 328 -44.26 -2.72 8.27
N GLN A 329 -44.31 -3.83 8.99
CA GLN A 329 -44.46 -3.82 10.45
C GLN A 329 -43.18 -3.29 11.12
N GLU A 330 -43.27 -2.74 12.33
CA GLU A 330 -42.09 -2.21 13.05
C GLU A 330 -40.93 -3.21 13.13
N ARG A 331 -41.22 -4.47 13.47
CA ARG A 331 -40.20 -5.53 13.54
C ARG A 331 -39.54 -5.82 12.19
N GLU A 332 -40.28 -5.68 11.10
CA GLU A 332 -39.75 -5.83 9.73
C GLU A 332 -38.81 -4.66 9.39
N LYS A 333 -39.20 -3.44 9.77
CA LYS A 333 -38.38 -2.23 9.61
C LYS A 333 -37.10 -2.31 10.44
N GLU A 334 -37.22 -2.70 11.71
CA GLU A 334 -36.08 -2.81 12.62
C GLU A 334 -35.09 -3.89 12.17
N PHE A 335 -35.58 -5.04 11.68
CA PHE A 335 -34.72 -6.07 11.08
C PHE A 335 -33.95 -5.54 9.87
N LEU A 336 -34.61 -4.89 8.93
CA LEU A 336 -33.95 -4.35 7.73
C LEU A 336 -32.97 -3.24 8.08
N LEU A 337 -33.32 -2.37 9.02
CA LEU A 337 -32.45 -1.31 9.51
C LEU A 337 -31.20 -1.88 10.22
N MET A 338 -31.35 -2.95 11.00
CA MET A 338 -30.21 -3.65 11.58
C MET A 338 -29.26 -4.18 10.51
N LEU A 339 -29.79 -4.87 9.49
CA LEU A 339 -28.94 -5.42 8.44
C LEU A 339 -28.32 -4.35 7.55
N SER A 340 -29.00 -3.20 7.37
CA SER A 340 -28.50 -2.10 6.54
C SER A 340 -27.40 -1.28 7.19
N LEU A 341 -27.51 -1.07 8.50
CA LEU A 341 -26.55 -0.28 9.26
C LEU A 341 -25.35 -1.12 9.70
N SER A 342 -25.44 -2.45 9.62
CA SER A 342 -24.36 -3.34 10.04
C SER A 342 -23.32 -3.53 8.92
N PRO A 343 -22.04 -3.19 9.14
CA PRO A 343 -20.97 -3.43 8.18
C PRO A 343 -20.54 -4.91 8.12
N THR A 344 -21.02 -5.75 9.05
CA THR A 344 -20.70 -7.18 9.12
C THR A 344 -21.97 -8.02 9.18
N PRO A 345 -21.92 -9.31 8.76
CA PRO A 345 -23.04 -10.23 8.95
C PRO A 345 -23.52 -10.24 10.40
N VAL A 346 -24.83 -10.10 10.59
CA VAL A 346 -25.42 -9.99 11.93
C VAL A 346 -25.84 -11.36 12.43
N MET A 347 -25.45 -11.69 13.66
CA MET A 347 -25.76 -12.99 14.26
C MET A 347 -27.25 -13.12 14.58
N LYS A 348 -27.80 -14.32 14.39
CA LYS A 348 -29.21 -14.62 14.72
C LYS A 348 -29.56 -14.33 16.19
N GLU A 349 -28.62 -14.56 17.12
CA GLU A 349 -28.80 -14.27 18.54
C GLU A 349 -29.00 -12.77 18.78
N GLU A 350 -28.20 -11.94 18.10
CA GLU A 350 -28.27 -10.48 18.18
C GLU A 350 -29.57 -9.95 17.58
N ILE A 351 -29.95 -10.47 16.41
CA ILE A 351 -31.24 -10.17 15.76
C ILE A 351 -32.41 -10.51 16.68
N HIS A 352 -32.40 -11.71 17.28
CA HIS A 352 -33.50 -12.14 18.12
C HIS A 352 -33.62 -11.27 19.37
N LEU A 353 -32.49 -11.04 20.03
CA LEU A 353 -32.43 -10.20 21.23
C LEU A 353 -32.94 -8.79 20.95
N LYS A 354 -32.56 -8.20 19.80
CA LYS A 354 -32.98 -6.85 19.46
C LYS A 354 -34.48 -6.74 19.16
N ILE A 355 -35.00 -7.62 18.31
CA ILE A 355 -36.38 -7.53 17.80
C ILE A 355 -37.43 -8.05 18.81
N TRP A 356 -37.06 -9.05 19.60
CA TRP A 356 -37.96 -9.70 20.57
C TRP A 356 -37.59 -9.44 22.03
N GLY A 357 -36.50 -8.72 22.31
CA GLY A 357 -36.11 -8.31 23.67
C GLY A 357 -35.62 -9.44 24.57
N ARG A 358 -35.33 -10.63 24.01
CA ARG A 358 -34.94 -11.82 24.78
C ARG A 358 -33.96 -12.73 24.03
N PRO A 359 -33.10 -13.48 24.74
CA PRO A 359 -32.21 -14.46 24.10
C PRO A 359 -33.00 -15.61 23.45
N ILE A 360 -32.32 -16.39 22.61
CA ILE A 360 -32.90 -17.56 21.95
C ILE A 360 -32.93 -18.72 22.95
N GLU A 361 -34.11 -19.26 23.23
CA GLU A 361 -34.28 -20.37 24.18
C GLU A 361 -34.48 -21.72 23.48
N GLY A 362 -34.83 -21.73 22.19
CA GLY A 362 -35.06 -22.97 21.46
C GLY A 362 -35.35 -22.79 19.98
N LYS A 363 -35.73 -23.90 19.34
CA LYS A 363 -35.96 -23.98 17.89
C LYS A 363 -37.10 -23.06 17.40
N GLU A 364 -38.10 -22.80 18.23
CA GLU A 364 -39.22 -21.92 17.88
C GLU A 364 -38.78 -20.48 17.65
N ASP A 365 -37.84 -19.98 18.46
CA ASP A 365 -37.29 -18.62 18.32
C ASP A 365 -36.45 -18.48 17.05
N LEU A 366 -35.71 -19.52 16.68
CA LEU A 366 -35.00 -19.58 15.39
C LEU A 366 -35.99 -19.55 14.21
N ASN A 367 -37.11 -20.27 14.32
CA ASN A 367 -38.13 -20.28 13.28
C ASN A 367 -38.75 -18.88 13.07
N LYS A 368 -38.88 -18.07 14.12
CA LYS A 368 -39.37 -16.68 14.00
C LYS A 368 -38.50 -15.84 13.08
N ILE A 369 -37.17 -15.95 13.21
CA ILE A 369 -36.22 -15.23 12.34
C ILE A 369 -36.34 -15.72 10.88
N ILE A 370 -36.39 -17.03 10.68
CA ILE A 370 -36.52 -17.63 9.34
C ILE A 370 -37.81 -17.15 8.64
N MET A 371 -38.93 -17.15 9.36
CA MET A 371 -40.20 -16.66 8.82
C MET A 371 -40.16 -15.16 8.53
N LEU A 372 -39.54 -14.36 9.41
CA LEU A 372 -39.38 -12.92 9.19
C LEU A 372 -38.59 -12.63 7.91
N VAL A 373 -37.47 -13.33 7.72
CA VAL A 373 -36.65 -13.23 6.51
C VAL A 373 -37.43 -13.63 5.26
N GLY A 374 -38.14 -14.76 5.28
CA GLY A 374 -38.94 -15.22 4.15
C GLY A 374 -40.03 -14.21 3.76
N ARG A 375 -40.68 -13.62 4.77
CA ARG A 375 -41.71 -12.59 4.57
C ARG A 375 -41.12 -11.29 4.00
N LEU A 376 -40.00 -10.83 4.53
CA LEU A 376 -39.30 -9.63 4.04
C LEU A 376 -38.89 -9.77 2.58
N LYS A 377 -38.26 -10.90 2.21
CA LYS A 377 -37.91 -11.20 0.81
C LYS A 377 -39.12 -11.11 -0.12
N LYS A 378 -40.26 -11.68 0.30
CA LYS A 378 -41.50 -11.68 -0.50
C LYS A 378 -42.12 -10.28 -0.62
N LYS A 379 -42.13 -9.49 0.45
CA LYS A 379 -42.77 -8.15 0.48
C LYS A 379 -41.95 -7.08 -0.23
N THR A 380 -40.63 -7.12 -0.09
CA THR A 380 -39.75 -6.02 -0.50
C THR A 380 -38.87 -6.35 -1.70
N GLY A 381 -38.80 -7.63 -2.09
CA GLY A 381 -37.93 -8.09 -3.19
C GLY A 381 -36.43 -8.06 -2.87
N VAL A 382 -36.05 -7.67 -1.65
CA VAL A 382 -34.66 -7.65 -1.20
C VAL A 382 -34.09 -9.06 -1.10
N GLU A 383 -32.79 -9.19 -1.38
CA GLU A 383 -32.08 -10.44 -1.19
C GLU A 383 -31.44 -10.44 0.22
N ILE A 384 -31.67 -11.49 0.99
CA ILE A 384 -31.06 -11.66 2.33
C ILE A 384 -30.35 -13.01 2.31
N LYS A 385 -29.03 -13.00 2.51
CA LYS A 385 -28.22 -14.22 2.62
C LYS A 385 -28.11 -14.64 4.07
N SER A 386 -28.07 -15.96 4.28
CA SER A 386 -27.89 -16.58 5.59
C SER A 386 -26.75 -17.59 5.50
N ILE A 387 -25.68 -17.39 6.27
CA ILE A 387 -24.53 -18.30 6.32
C ILE A 387 -24.22 -18.58 7.78
N LYS A 388 -24.29 -19.86 8.18
CA LYS A 388 -23.98 -20.32 9.55
C LYS A 388 -24.72 -19.57 10.67
N GLY A 389 -25.92 -19.07 10.39
CA GLY A 389 -26.71 -18.30 11.37
C GLY A 389 -26.42 -16.80 11.41
N CYS A 390 -25.57 -16.29 10.50
CA CYS A 390 -25.41 -14.87 10.26
C CYS A 390 -26.27 -14.43 9.08
N TYR A 391 -26.84 -13.23 9.15
CA TYR A 391 -27.65 -12.65 8.09
C TYR A 391 -27.01 -11.40 7.51
N THR A 392 -27.10 -11.25 6.19
CA THR A 392 -26.60 -10.08 5.47
C THR A 392 -27.61 -9.69 4.40
N LEU A 393 -27.88 -8.39 4.29
CA LEU A 393 -28.67 -7.85 3.20
C LEU A 393 -27.80 -7.75 1.94
N VAL A 394 -28.30 -8.26 0.83
CA VAL A 394 -27.67 -8.20 -0.48
C VAL A 394 -28.57 -7.35 -1.36
N LEU A 395 -28.10 -6.16 -1.70
CA LEU A 395 -28.82 -5.30 -2.63
C LEU A 395 -28.33 -5.60 -4.04
N LYS A 396 -29.27 -5.84 -4.96
CA LYS A 396 -28.94 -6.06 -6.36
C LYS A 396 -28.46 -4.73 -6.95
N PRO A 397 -27.36 -4.70 -7.72
CA PRO A 397 -27.00 -3.50 -8.47
C PRO A 397 -28.18 -3.13 -9.36
N GLU A 398 -28.50 -1.83 -9.43
CA GLU A 398 -29.55 -1.33 -10.31
C GLU A 398 -29.33 -1.91 -11.71
N LYS A 399 -30.29 -2.72 -12.17
CA LYS A 399 -30.33 -3.05 -13.59
C LYS A 399 -30.64 -1.73 -14.27
N ASN A 400 -29.62 -1.14 -14.93
CA ASN A 400 -29.78 -0.02 -15.86
C ASN A 400 -31.08 -0.24 -16.62
N LYS A 401 -32.10 0.57 -16.29
CA LYS A 401 -33.30 0.65 -17.10
C LYS A 401 -32.81 1.03 -18.47
N LYS A 402 -32.83 0.07 -19.41
CA LYS A 402 -32.64 0.39 -20.82
C LYS A 402 -33.65 1.48 -21.12
N VAL A 403 -33.14 2.67 -21.40
CA VAL A 403 -33.92 3.78 -21.94
C VAL A 403 -34.49 3.25 -23.25
N SER A 404 -35.78 2.95 -23.23
CA SER A 404 -36.59 2.60 -24.39
C SER A 404 -37.02 3.86 -25.10
#